data_AF-A0AAU9W5B3-F1
#
_entry.id   AF-A0AAU9W5B3-F1
#
_cell.length_a   1.000
_cell.length_b   1.000
_cell.length_c   1.000
_cell.angle_alpha   90.00
_cell.angle_beta   90.00
_cell.angle_gamma   90.00
#
_symmetry.space_group_name_H-M   'P 1'
#
loop_
_entity.id
_entity.type
_entity.pdbx_description
1 polymer ?
#
loop_
_entity_poly.entity_id
_entity_poly.type
_entity_poly.pdbx_seq_one_letter_code
_entity_poly.pdbx_strand_id
1 'polypeptide(L)'
;LEGPLNSLPDSAIGYWLQKHNMVRRICHRATTGTVHTGPLRVLIPVYNMCTKFQPLSTKKKINRSNTRASSYTESKHLTMSDLMPARIGHKINVISCQTSLVDATRNDQELEEDAKLCPGTNFCTASLAEVKTVRSLSDVRDVTSALSCTCTSREKKCQRMPSEQVFFRGTKFETRVDVGQCIGKCLSYGARDVKCRSTSSKTVTIMGPNGARCVEVIQSCGCERKCYRASHNEAVQIQLNNTTMTEIIDVGRCVGTCSGHVKGECLFWINNPDESGSRARRCVIHTKTRQKGCYPESTRVEILGDKRVTVVESCACR
;
A
#
# COMPACT_ATOMS: atom_id res chain seq x y z
N LEU A 1 -15.95 4.65 -34.63
CA LEU A 1 -15.42 3.61 -33.69
C LEU A 1 -14.12 4.15 -33.10
N GLU A 2 -14.19 5.21 -32.30
CA GLU A 2 -13.04 5.79 -31.61
C GLU A 2 -13.13 5.40 -30.14
N GLY A 3 -12.70 4.17 -29.85
CA GLY A 3 -12.40 3.76 -28.48
C GLY A 3 -10.98 4.25 -28.12
N PRO A 4 -10.70 4.60 -26.85
CA PRO A 4 -9.37 5.06 -26.47
C PRO A 4 -8.35 3.95 -26.75
N LEU A 5 -7.39 4.22 -27.65
CA LEU A 5 -6.30 3.31 -28.02
C LEU A 5 -5.44 2.84 -26.82
N ASN A 6 -5.64 3.42 -25.63
CA ASN A 6 -4.89 3.13 -24.42
C ASN A 6 -5.11 1.71 -23.86
N SER A 7 -6.15 0.98 -24.27
CA SER A 7 -6.40 -0.41 -23.85
C SER A 7 -5.95 -1.47 -24.86
N LEU A 8 -5.57 -1.07 -26.07
CA LEU A 8 -5.11 -1.98 -27.12
C LEU A 8 -3.78 -2.72 -26.82
N PRO A 9 -2.78 -2.13 -26.12
CA PRO A 9 -1.47 -2.77 -25.93
C PRO A 9 -1.52 -4.12 -25.21
N ASP A 10 -2.54 -4.32 -24.38
CA ASP A 10 -2.77 -5.55 -23.61
C ASP A 10 -3.90 -6.44 -24.16
N SER A 11 -4.45 -6.08 -25.32
CA SER A 11 -5.53 -6.81 -25.97
C SER A 11 -5.00 -7.93 -26.89
N ALA A 12 -5.87 -8.90 -27.21
CA ALA A 12 -5.56 -9.94 -28.20
C ALA A 12 -5.23 -9.33 -29.58
N ILE A 13 -5.89 -8.22 -29.94
CA ILE A 13 -5.66 -7.48 -31.18
C ILE A 13 -4.25 -6.86 -31.17
N GLY A 14 -3.88 -6.19 -30.08
CA GLY A 14 -2.54 -5.61 -29.93
C GLY A 14 -1.43 -6.66 -29.98
N TYR A 15 -1.67 -7.86 -29.43
CA TYR A 15 -0.73 -8.97 -29.53
C TYR A 15 -0.61 -9.52 -30.97
N TRP A 16 -1.75 -9.64 -31.66
CA TRP A 16 -1.77 -10.07 -33.06
C TRP A 16 -0.99 -9.10 -33.96
N LEU A 17 -1.21 -7.79 -33.82
CA LEU A 17 -0.49 -6.77 -34.58
C LEU A 17 1.03 -6.83 -34.38
N GLN A 18 1.48 -7.08 -33.14
CA GLN A 18 2.90 -7.27 -32.84
C GLN A 18 3.47 -8.52 -33.52
N LYS A 19 2.73 -9.64 -33.51
CA LYS A 19 3.16 -10.89 -34.13
C LYS A 19 3.34 -10.76 -35.65
N HIS A 20 2.56 -9.89 -36.28
CA HIS A 20 2.65 -9.59 -37.72
C HIS A 20 3.61 -8.44 -38.04
N ASN A 21 4.44 -7.98 -37.08
CA ASN A 21 5.39 -6.88 -37.25
C ASN A 21 4.75 -5.57 -37.73
N MET A 22 3.46 -5.36 -37.45
CA MET A 22 2.77 -4.11 -37.83
C MET A 22 3.00 -3.01 -36.81
N VAL A 23 3.17 -3.40 -35.54
CA VAL A 23 3.42 -2.47 -34.43
C VAL A 23 4.44 -3.06 -33.47
N ARG A 24 5.15 -2.19 -32.76
CA ARG A 24 6.00 -2.55 -31.63
C ARG A 24 5.36 -2.04 -30.35
N ARG A 25 5.50 -2.81 -29.27
CA ARG A 25 5.04 -2.39 -27.95
C ARG A 25 6.19 -1.74 -27.20
N ILE A 26 5.95 -0.55 -26.65
CA ILE A 26 6.92 0.18 -25.85
C ILE A 26 6.39 0.39 -24.44
N CYS A 27 7.31 0.50 -23.49
CA CYS A 27 7.09 0.85 -22.10
C CYS A 27 7.82 2.15 -21.82
N HIS A 28 7.06 3.15 -21.43
CA HIS A 28 7.53 4.52 -21.30
C HIS A 28 6.91 5.18 -20.07
N ARG A 29 7.51 6.29 -19.68
CA ARG A 29 7.03 7.14 -18.59
C ARG A 29 5.97 8.09 -19.12
N ALA A 30 4.81 8.13 -18.47
CA ALA A 30 3.74 9.04 -18.86
C ALA A 30 3.16 9.73 -17.61
N THR A 31 2.77 10.99 -17.77
CA THR A 31 2.10 11.73 -16.69
C THR A 31 0.67 11.20 -16.55
N THR A 32 0.36 10.62 -15.39
CA THR A 32 -0.99 10.06 -15.10
C THR A 32 -1.86 10.97 -14.28
N GLY A 33 -1.29 11.99 -13.65
CA GLY A 33 -2.06 12.93 -12.85
C GLY A 33 -1.24 14.13 -12.42
N THR A 34 -1.95 15.14 -11.94
CA THR A 34 -1.37 16.31 -11.30
C THR A 34 -1.90 16.42 -9.89
N VAL A 35 -1.00 16.69 -8.94
CA VAL A 35 -1.35 16.93 -7.55
C VAL A 35 -1.07 18.39 -7.23
N HIS A 36 -2.09 19.08 -6.73
CA HIS A 36 -1.96 20.44 -6.24
C HIS A 36 -1.44 20.43 -4.79
N THR A 37 -0.40 21.21 -4.52
CA THR A 37 0.01 21.49 -3.14
C THR A 37 -0.80 22.67 -2.58
N GLY A 38 -1.25 22.54 -1.34
CA GLY A 38 -1.86 23.66 -0.61
C GLY A 38 -0.78 24.59 -0.03
N PRO A 39 -1.13 25.82 0.40
CA PRO A 39 -0.20 26.69 1.12
C PRO A 39 0.33 26.00 2.38
N LEU A 40 1.65 26.04 2.57
CA LEU A 40 2.37 25.43 3.70
C LEU A 40 1.92 26.06 5.02
N ARG A 41 1.09 25.36 5.80
CA ARG A 41 1.02 25.57 7.25
C ARG A 41 2.08 24.71 7.93
N VAL A 42 2.95 25.34 8.72
CA VAL A 42 3.92 24.66 9.58
C VAL A 42 3.12 23.98 10.70
N LEU A 43 2.80 22.70 10.53
CA LEU A 43 2.33 21.86 11.62
C LEU A 43 3.52 21.09 12.19
N ILE A 44 3.71 21.25 13.51
CA ILE A 44 4.75 20.58 14.29
C ILE A 44 4.48 19.07 14.23
N PRO A 45 5.42 18.23 13.79
CA PRO A 45 5.22 16.80 13.69
C PRO A 45 5.15 16.16 15.09
N VAL A 46 4.16 15.27 15.27
CA VAL A 46 4.12 14.33 16.39
C VAL A 46 5.10 13.19 16.08
N TYR A 47 6.05 12.96 16.98
CA TYR A 47 7.01 11.87 16.89
C TYR A 47 6.29 10.53 17.05
N ASN A 48 6.07 9.81 15.94
CA ASN A 48 5.77 8.39 15.99
C ASN A 48 7.06 7.62 15.78
N MET A 49 7.65 7.13 16.87
CA MET A 49 8.69 6.11 16.77
C MET A 49 8.09 4.88 16.09
N CYS A 50 8.80 4.34 15.09
CA CYS A 50 8.50 3.04 14.51
C CYS A 50 8.63 1.98 15.60
N THR A 51 7.58 1.68 16.34
CA THR A 51 7.59 0.63 17.34
C THR A 51 7.57 -0.73 16.65
N LYS A 52 8.76 -1.30 16.44
CA LYS A 52 9.14 -2.66 16.86
C LYS A 52 10.65 -2.88 16.75
N PHE A 53 11.27 -2.75 17.92
CA PHE A 53 12.49 -3.34 18.49
C PHE A 53 13.59 -3.92 17.57
N GLN A 54 14.72 -3.20 17.55
CA GLN A 54 16.06 -3.80 17.57
C GLN A 54 16.44 -4.17 19.02
N PRO A 55 17.24 -5.23 19.25
CA PRO A 55 17.66 -5.62 20.60
C PRO A 55 18.66 -4.60 21.17
N LEU A 56 18.30 -4.00 22.31
CA LEU A 56 19.22 -3.17 23.09
C LEU A 56 20.26 -4.04 23.77
N SER A 57 21.48 -4.02 23.21
CA SER A 57 22.70 -4.45 23.88
C SER A 57 23.13 -3.41 24.93
N THR A 58 23.35 -3.92 26.14
CA THR A 58 24.20 -3.44 27.24
C THR A 58 24.02 -2.02 27.82
N LYS A 59 23.74 -2.03 29.12
CA LYS A 59 23.64 -0.88 30.05
C LYS A 59 24.94 -0.06 30.07
N LYS A 60 24.84 1.25 29.86
CA LYS A 60 25.80 2.22 30.41
C LYS A 60 25.04 3.30 31.18
N LYS A 61 25.17 3.26 32.51
CA LYS A 61 24.68 4.29 33.45
C LYS A 61 25.38 5.61 33.13
N ILE A 62 24.62 6.67 32.89
CA ILE A 62 25.13 8.05 33.01
C ILE A 62 24.14 8.81 33.91
N ASN A 63 24.71 9.38 34.97
CA ASN A 63 24.04 10.06 36.06
C ASN A 63 23.35 11.35 35.61
N ARG A 64 22.18 11.60 36.20
CA ARG A 64 21.50 12.89 36.24
C ARG A 64 22.34 13.91 37.01
N SER A 65 22.56 15.09 36.44
CA SER A 65 22.81 16.31 37.19
C SER A 65 21.69 17.31 36.91
N ASN A 66 21.13 17.83 38.00
CA ASN A 66 20.21 18.95 38.05
C ASN A 66 20.92 20.23 37.60
N THR A 67 20.23 21.08 36.84
CA THR A 67 20.46 22.52 36.88
C THR A 67 19.16 23.26 36.60
N ARG A 68 18.97 24.31 37.38
CA ARG A 68 17.74 25.09 37.59
C ARG A 68 17.88 26.43 36.84
N ALA A 69 16.74 26.94 36.39
CA ALA A 69 16.42 28.34 36.09
C ALA A 69 17.13 29.04 34.90
N SER A 70 16.34 29.58 33.97
CA SER A 70 16.04 31.02 34.00
C SER A 70 14.91 31.37 33.03
N SER A 71 13.96 32.12 33.55
CA SER A 71 12.87 32.80 32.83
C SER A 71 13.39 34.02 32.09
N TYR A 72 13.01 34.19 30.83
CA TYR A 72 12.88 35.50 30.20
C TYR A 72 11.63 35.52 29.32
N THR A 73 10.67 36.33 29.75
CA THR A 73 9.54 36.83 28.99
C THR A 73 10.01 37.90 28.02
N GLU A 74 9.63 37.82 26.75
CA GLU A 74 9.25 39.02 26.00
C GLU A 74 8.23 38.65 24.91
N SER A 75 6.99 39.05 25.16
CA SER A 75 5.87 38.94 24.24
C SER A 75 5.96 40.09 23.25
N LYS A 76 6.33 39.81 22.00
CA LYS A 76 6.12 40.75 20.89
C LYS A 76 4.91 40.29 20.09
N HIS A 77 3.80 40.99 20.29
CA HIS A 77 2.66 40.99 19.40
C HIS A 77 3.12 41.46 18.01
N LEU A 78 3.30 40.51 17.09
CA LEU A 78 3.32 40.79 15.66
C LEU A 78 1.90 40.60 15.14
N THR A 79 1.34 41.69 14.61
CA THR A 79 0.02 41.77 14.00
C THR A 79 -0.08 40.85 12.79
N MET A 80 -1.24 40.20 12.66
CA MET A 80 -1.53 39.09 11.76
C MET A 80 -1.86 39.54 10.32
N SER A 81 -1.25 40.64 9.83
CA SER A 81 -1.72 41.31 8.61
C SER A 81 -0.66 41.66 7.56
N ASP A 82 0.65 41.55 7.85
CA ASP A 82 1.67 42.15 6.97
C ASP A 82 2.68 41.20 6.28
N LEU A 83 2.53 39.87 6.38
CA LEU A 83 3.38 38.95 5.60
C LEU A 83 2.59 37.74 5.13
N MET A 84 2.22 37.73 3.85
CA MET A 84 2.63 36.72 2.85
C MET A 84 1.82 36.91 1.54
N PRO A 85 2.47 37.06 0.38
CA PRO A 85 1.78 36.94 -0.90
C PRO A 85 1.20 35.53 -1.03
N ALA A 86 0.02 35.44 -1.66
CA ALA A 86 -0.61 34.17 -2.02
C ALA A 86 0.38 33.28 -2.78
N ARG A 87 1.05 32.34 -2.08
CA ARG A 87 1.95 31.38 -2.72
C ARG A 87 1.09 30.42 -3.53
N ILE A 88 1.16 30.59 -4.84
CA ILE A 88 0.58 29.72 -5.87
C ILE A 88 0.94 28.27 -5.53
N GLY A 89 -0.07 27.43 -5.30
CA GLY A 89 0.14 25.99 -5.09
C GLY A 89 0.92 25.40 -6.27
N HIS A 90 2.00 24.69 -5.99
CA HIS A 90 2.77 24.01 -7.04
C HIS A 90 2.02 22.77 -7.53
N LYS A 91 1.96 22.59 -8.85
CA LYS A 91 1.47 21.35 -9.45
C LYS A 91 2.62 20.35 -9.51
N ILE A 92 2.41 19.16 -8.97
CA ILE A 92 3.36 18.05 -9.06
C ILE A 92 2.78 17.05 -10.06
N ASN A 93 3.51 16.82 -11.15
CA ASN A 93 3.18 15.79 -12.12
C ASN A 93 3.54 14.42 -11.55
N VAL A 94 2.59 13.48 -11.57
CA VAL A 94 2.79 12.10 -11.17
C VAL A 94 3.06 11.30 -12.43
N ILE A 95 4.25 10.70 -12.49
CA ILE A 95 4.67 9.89 -13.63
C ILE A 95 4.43 8.42 -13.27
N SER A 96 3.82 7.66 -14.17
CA SER A 96 3.74 6.21 -14.08
C SER A 96 4.28 5.54 -15.34
N CYS A 97 4.60 4.26 -15.21
CA CYS A 97 4.94 3.43 -16.36
C CYS A 97 3.67 3.05 -17.13
N GLN A 98 3.66 3.30 -18.43
CA GLN A 98 2.57 2.95 -19.34
C GLN A 98 3.11 2.21 -20.55
N THR A 99 2.26 1.40 -21.17
CA THR A 99 2.57 0.80 -22.46
C THR A 99 1.77 1.43 -23.58
N SER A 100 2.42 1.62 -24.72
CA SER A 100 1.81 2.08 -25.96
C SER A 100 2.28 1.21 -27.12
N LEU A 101 1.49 1.21 -28.20
CA LEU A 101 1.85 0.59 -29.47
C LEU A 101 2.35 1.69 -30.40
N VAL A 102 3.51 1.49 -31.00
CA VAL A 102 4.09 2.38 -32.01
C VAL A 102 4.23 1.62 -33.32
N ASP A 103 4.22 2.33 -34.44
CA ASP A 103 4.47 1.73 -35.76
C ASP A 103 5.84 1.01 -35.76
N ALA A 104 5.91 -0.18 -36.36
CA ALA A 104 7.13 -0.96 -36.44
C ALA A 104 8.22 -0.33 -37.33
N THR A 105 7.84 0.63 -38.17
CA THR A 105 8.75 1.42 -39.03
C THR A 105 9.29 2.67 -38.35
N ARG A 106 8.75 3.04 -37.18
CA ARG A 106 9.19 4.24 -36.45
C ARG A 106 10.63 4.07 -36.00
N ASN A 107 11.44 5.08 -36.26
CA ASN A 107 12.87 5.02 -36.02
C ASN A 107 13.17 5.03 -34.51
N ASP A 108 14.13 4.21 -34.07
CA ASP A 108 14.42 4.08 -32.62
C ASP A 108 14.98 5.38 -32.01
N GLN A 109 15.51 6.27 -32.85
CA GLN A 109 15.97 7.62 -32.48
C GLN A 109 14.83 8.61 -32.16
N GLU A 110 13.58 8.30 -32.53
CA GLU A 110 12.39 9.11 -32.21
C GLU A 110 11.63 8.58 -30.99
N LEU A 111 12.12 7.54 -30.33
CA LEU A 111 11.62 7.18 -29.02
C LEU A 111 12.19 8.15 -27.99
N GLU A 112 11.35 8.63 -27.08
CA GLU A 112 11.83 9.33 -25.88
C GLU A 112 12.89 8.47 -25.20
N GLU A 113 13.96 9.07 -24.66
CA GLU A 113 15.08 8.35 -23.99
C GLU A 113 14.62 7.33 -22.93
N ASP A 114 13.41 7.50 -22.41
CA ASP A 114 12.81 6.67 -21.38
C ASP A 114 11.93 5.52 -21.89
N ALA A 115 11.70 5.44 -23.21
CA ALA A 115 10.85 4.43 -23.81
C ALA A 115 11.66 3.19 -24.22
N LYS A 116 11.27 2.03 -23.70
CA LYS A 116 11.92 0.74 -23.96
C LYS A 116 10.98 -0.21 -24.67
N LEU A 117 11.49 -0.98 -25.63
CA LEU A 117 10.73 -2.04 -26.28
C LEU A 117 10.36 -3.14 -25.28
N CYS A 118 9.07 -3.46 -25.19
CA CYS A 118 8.54 -4.56 -24.40
C CYS A 118 8.03 -5.66 -25.33
N PRO A 119 8.70 -6.83 -25.39
CA PRO A 119 8.20 -7.92 -26.23
C PRO A 119 6.90 -8.51 -25.68
N GLY A 120 5.95 -8.75 -26.59
CA GLY A 120 4.73 -9.52 -26.35
C GLY A 120 3.79 -8.93 -25.30
N THR A 121 3.51 -9.71 -24.25
CA THR A 121 2.54 -9.35 -23.19
C THR A 121 3.20 -9.00 -21.85
N ASN A 122 4.49 -8.64 -21.88
CA ASN A 122 5.23 -8.29 -20.67
C ASN A 122 4.61 -7.08 -19.95
N PHE A 123 4.65 -7.12 -18.61
CA PHE A 123 4.18 -6.01 -17.78
C PHE A 123 5.20 -4.86 -17.81
N CYS A 124 4.73 -3.64 -17.98
CA CYS A 124 5.53 -2.43 -17.80
C CYS A 124 5.38 -1.92 -16.37
N THR A 125 6.46 -1.96 -15.61
CA THR A 125 6.46 -1.63 -14.18
C THR A 125 7.59 -0.66 -13.86
N ALA A 126 7.42 0.13 -12.79
CA ALA A 126 8.47 1.00 -12.31
C ALA A 126 9.56 0.18 -11.61
N SER A 127 10.78 0.20 -12.15
CA SER A 127 11.95 -0.39 -11.50
C SER A 127 12.52 0.53 -10.42
N LEU A 128 12.43 1.83 -10.65
CA LEU A 128 12.83 2.89 -9.74
C LEU A 128 11.75 3.97 -9.70
N ALA A 129 11.38 4.40 -8.50
CA ALA A 129 10.45 5.50 -8.31
C ALA A 129 10.91 6.46 -7.22
N GLU A 130 10.50 7.72 -7.33
CA GLU A 130 10.71 8.75 -6.32
C GLU A 130 9.45 8.92 -5.49
N VAL A 131 9.60 8.98 -4.17
CA VAL A 131 8.49 9.25 -3.25
C VAL A 131 8.55 10.71 -2.83
N LYS A 132 7.48 11.45 -3.17
CA LYS A 132 7.29 12.85 -2.78
C LYS A 132 6.12 12.97 -1.82
N THR A 133 6.38 13.52 -0.64
CA THR A 133 5.32 13.87 0.30
C THR A 133 4.67 15.17 -0.14
N VAL A 134 3.39 15.10 -0.49
CA VAL A 134 2.57 16.24 -0.89
C VAL A 134 1.66 16.62 0.27
N ARG A 135 1.71 17.90 0.65
CA ARG A 135 0.79 18.50 1.62
C ARG A 135 -0.28 19.28 0.87
N SER A 136 -1.51 18.85 1.01
CA SER A 136 -2.71 19.60 0.63
C SER A 136 -3.28 20.31 1.87
N LEU A 137 -4.26 21.19 1.66
CA LEU A 137 -5.00 21.85 2.75
C LEU A 137 -5.69 20.86 3.69
N SER A 138 -6.10 19.70 3.17
CA SER A 138 -6.88 18.70 3.88
C SER A 138 -6.08 17.46 4.31
N ASP A 139 -4.91 17.20 3.70
CA ASP A 139 -4.25 15.91 3.84
C ASP A 139 -2.74 15.96 3.52
N VAL A 140 -1.97 15.05 4.11
CA VAL A 140 -0.56 14.79 3.80
C VAL A 140 -0.47 13.41 3.19
N ARG A 141 -0.14 13.34 1.90
CA ARG A 141 -0.07 12.07 1.16
C ARG A 141 1.26 11.90 0.48
N ASP A 142 1.74 10.67 0.42
CA ASP A 142 2.89 10.34 -0.39
C ASP A 142 2.47 9.98 -1.80
N VAL A 143 3.23 10.50 -2.75
CA VAL A 143 3.02 10.30 -4.17
C VAL A 143 4.27 9.68 -4.74
N THR A 144 4.11 8.52 -5.35
CA THR A 144 5.21 7.78 -5.98
C THR A 144 5.22 8.10 -7.47
N SER A 145 6.36 8.60 -7.97
CA SER A 145 6.55 8.97 -9.38
C SER A 145 7.66 8.12 -9.99
N ALA A 146 7.39 7.47 -11.12
CA ALA A 146 8.35 6.59 -11.78
C ALA A 146 9.56 7.38 -12.31
N LEU A 147 10.76 6.95 -11.93
CA LEU A 147 12.03 7.43 -12.47
C LEU A 147 12.55 6.53 -13.58
N SER A 148 12.25 5.24 -13.54
CA SER A 148 12.61 4.31 -14.61
C SER A 148 11.56 3.20 -14.72
N CYS A 149 11.33 2.75 -15.95
CA CYS A 149 10.43 1.67 -16.27
C CYS A 149 11.19 0.48 -16.87
N THR A 150 10.68 -0.72 -16.59
CA THR A 150 11.20 -1.98 -17.12
C THR A 150 10.07 -2.91 -17.52
N CYS A 151 10.36 -3.74 -18.52
CA CYS A 151 9.48 -4.81 -18.97
C CYS A 151 9.76 -6.06 -18.15
N THR A 152 8.73 -6.62 -17.52
CA THR A 152 8.84 -7.87 -16.78
C THR A 152 7.95 -8.95 -17.38
N SER A 153 8.50 -10.17 -17.54
CA SER A 153 7.75 -11.28 -18.12
C SER A 153 6.46 -11.58 -17.36
N ARG A 154 5.37 -11.71 -18.11
CA ARG A 154 4.03 -12.05 -17.60
C ARG A 154 3.86 -13.55 -17.31
N GLU A 155 4.81 -14.39 -17.70
CA GLU A 155 4.74 -15.85 -17.55
C GLU A 155 5.21 -16.36 -16.19
N LYS A 156 5.78 -15.48 -15.36
CA LYS A 156 6.25 -15.87 -14.03
C LYS A 156 5.07 -16.26 -13.14
N LYS A 157 5.24 -17.36 -12.38
CA LYS A 157 4.39 -17.66 -11.22
C LYS A 157 4.44 -16.45 -10.27
N CYS A 158 3.39 -16.27 -9.46
CA CYS A 158 3.35 -15.17 -8.50
C CYS A 158 4.63 -15.13 -7.64
N GLN A 159 5.36 -14.02 -7.72
CA GLN A 159 6.62 -13.82 -7.03
C GLN A 159 6.83 -12.34 -6.68
N ARG A 160 7.68 -12.12 -5.69
CA ARG A 160 8.20 -10.78 -5.39
C ARG A 160 9.23 -10.39 -6.44
N MET A 161 9.11 -9.19 -6.98
CA MET A 161 10.15 -8.52 -7.75
C MET A 161 10.66 -7.31 -6.99
N PRO A 162 11.95 -6.97 -7.11
CA PRO A 162 12.48 -5.70 -6.58
C PRO A 162 11.76 -4.51 -7.21
N SER A 163 11.47 -3.49 -6.39
CA SER A 163 10.96 -2.20 -6.83
C SER A 163 11.57 -1.14 -5.91
N GLU A 164 12.57 -0.43 -6.41
CA GLU A 164 13.30 0.55 -5.62
C GLU A 164 12.51 1.85 -5.52
N GLN A 165 12.45 2.40 -4.32
CA GLN A 165 11.91 3.71 -4.04
C GLN A 165 12.97 4.60 -3.41
N VAL A 166 13.12 5.80 -3.97
CA VAL A 166 13.99 6.86 -3.47
C VAL A 166 13.16 7.83 -2.65
N PHE A 167 13.46 7.93 -1.37
CA PHE A 167 12.85 8.89 -0.45
C PHE A 167 13.76 10.10 -0.30
N PHE A 168 13.18 11.29 -0.16
CA PHE A 168 13.91 12.55 0.09
C PHE A 168 15.04 12.84 -0.91
N ARG A 169 14.81 12.51 -2.18
CA ARG A 169 15.78 12.65 -3.27
C ARG A 169 16.35 14.07 -3.34
N GLY A 170 17.66 14.20 -3.54
CA GLY A 170 18.37 15.47 -3.61
C GLY A 170 18.61 16.15 -2.25
N THR A 171 18.36 15.45 -1.15
CA THR A 171 18.66 15.94 0.21
C THR A 171 19.68 15.03 0.89
N LYS A 172 20.27 15.49 2.01
CA LYS A 172 21.16 14.65 2.85
C LYS A 172 20.48 13.43 3.46
N PHE A 173 19.15 13.34 3.38
CA PHE A 173 18.34 12.22 3.86
C PHE A 173 17.92 11.27 2.75
N GLU A 174 18.46 11.43 1.53
CA GLU A 174 18.15 10.55 0.41
C GLU A 174 18.40 9.09 0.80
N THR A 175 17.34 8.28 0.74
CA THR A 175 17.41 6.87 1.10
C THR A 175 16.71 6.04 0.03
N ARG A 176 17.37 4.97 -0.40
CA ARG A 176 16.80 4.00 -1.35
C ARG A 176 16.35 2.76 -0.61
N VAL A 177 15.12 2.33 -0.86
CA VAL A 177 14.53 1.15 -0.25
C VAL A 177 13.88 0.30 -1.33
N ASP A 178 14.27 -0.97 -1.43
CA ASP A 178 13.51 -1.95 -2.20
C ASP A 178 12.24 -2.32 -1.45
N VAL A 179 11.12 -1.67 -1.79
CA VAL A 179 9.81 -1.99 -1.20
C VAL A 179 9.24 -3.29 -1.76
N GLY A 180 9.70 -3.70 -2.95
CA GLY A 180 9.21 -4.85 -3.69
C GLY A 180 7.83 -4.66 -4.31
N GLN A 181 7.51 -5.51 -5.26
CA GLN A 181 6.19 -5.61 -5.89
C GLN A 181 5.82 -7.08 -6.12
N CYS A 182 4.55 -7.43 -5.89
CA CYS A 182 4.05 -8.75 -6.25
C CYS A 182 3.57 -8.76 -7.69
N ILE A 183 4.17 -9.61 -8.51
CA ILE A 183 3.80 -9.78 -9.92
C ILE A 183 3.72 -11.26 -10.29
N GLY A 184 3.03 -11.54 -11.38
CA GLY A 184 2.92 -12.89 -11.95
C GLY A 184 1.48 -13.39 -11.98
N LYS A 185 1.30 -14.56 -12.60
CA LYS A 185 0.00 -15.21 -12.74
C LYS A 185 -0.25 -16.20 -11.61
N CYS A 186 -1.51 -16.29 -11.23
CA CYS A 186 -2.02 -17.33 -10.36
C CYS A 186 -2.78 -18.34 -11.21
N LEU A 187 -2.27 -19.56 -11.27
CA LEU A 187 -2.91 -20.68 -11.94
C LEU A 187 -4.00 -21.19 -11.01
N SER A 188 -5.23 -20.70 -11.17
CA SER A 188 -6.36 -21.21 -10.42
C SER A 188 -7.41 -21.71 -11.40
N TYR A 189 -7.44 -23.03 -11.59
CA TYR A 189 -8.51 -23.72 -12.31
C TYR A 189 -9.84 -23.44 -11.57
N GLY A 190 -10.63 -22.50 -12.09
CA GLY A 190 -11.99 -22.22 -11.62
C GLY A 190 -12.18 -21.15 -10.54
N ALA A 191 -11.13 -20.69 -9.84
CA ALA A 191 -11.28 -19.64 -8.83
C ALA A 191 -11.19 -18.24 -9.46
N ARG A 192 -12.34 -17.68 -9.85
CA ARG A 192 -12.46 -16.25 -10.14
C ARG A 192 -12.09 -15.51 -8.85
N ASP A 193 -11.16 -14.54 -8.92
CA ASP A 193 -10.69 -13.67 -7.81
C ASP A 193 -9.36 -14.00 -7.09
N VAL A 194 -8.55 -14.95 -7.57
CA VAL A 194 -7.18 -15.14 -7.06
C VAL A 194 -6.21 -14.18 -7.76
N LYS A 195 -5.45 -13.40 -7.00
CA LYS A 195 -4.44 -12.45 -7.52
C LYS A 195 -3.12 -12.60 -6.77
N CYS A 196 -2.02 -12.23 -7.41
CA CYS A 196 -0.72 -12.18 -6.76
C CYS A 196 -0.66 -11.00 -5.78
N ARG A 197 -0.47 -11.28 -4.48
CA ARG A 197 -0.52 -10.29 -3.39
C ARG A 197 0.60 -10.51 -2.39
N SER A 198 0.90 -9.49 -1.58
CA SER A 198 1.87 -9.61 -0.49
C SER A 198 1.30 -10.48 0.63
N THR A 199 2.04 -11.53 1.00
CA THR A 199 1.68 -12.45 2.09
C THR A 199 2.46 -12.14 3.36
N SER A 200 3.60 -11.48 3.26
CA SER A 200 4.34 -10.95 4.40
C SER A 200 4.98 -9.63 4.07
N SER A 201 5.16 -8.79 5.09
CA SER A 201 5.80 -7.49 4.95
C SER A 201 6.55 -7.14 6.23
N LYS A 202 7.70 -6.49 6.09
CA LYS A 202 8.50 -5.95 7.19
C LYS A 202 8.45 -4.44 7.14
N THR A 203 8.63 -3.80 8.29
CA THR A 203 8.78 -2.35 8.35
C THR A 203 10.26 -2.00 8.45
N VAL A 204 10.71 -1.07 7.61
CA VAL A 204 12.07 -0.51 7.64
C VAL A 204 11.98 0.96 8.05
N THR A 205 12.87 1.37 8.95
CA THR A 205 12.96 2.77 9.38
C THR A 205 13.95 3.52 8.51
N ILE A 206 13.53 4.64 7.93
CA ILE A 206 14.38 5.57 7.19
C ILE A 206 14.47 6.90 7.93
N MET A 207 15.61 7.58 7.85
CA MET A 207 15.79 8.89 8.48
C MET A 207 15.35 9.98 7.50
N GLY A 208 14.49 10.88 7.96
CA GLY A 208 13.99 11.99 7.16
C GLY A 208 14.24 13.35 7.83
N PRO A 209 13.96 14.45 7.11
CA PRO A 209 14.09 15.80 7.64
C PRO A 209 13.18 16.07 8.84
N ASN A 210 12.06 15.33 8.96
CA ASN A 210 11.12 15.44 10.08
C ASN A 210 11.25 14.28 11.08
N GLY A 211 12.42 13.61 11.11
CA GLY A 211 12.68 12.44 11.95
C GLY A 211 12.54 11.12 11.22
N ALA A 212 12.58 10.03 12.01
CA ALA A 212 12.47 8.68 11.49
C ALA A 212 11.07 8.42 10.90
N ARG A 213 11.03 7.70 9.79
CA ARG A 213 9.81 7.33 9.06
C ARG A 213 9.81 5.83 8.80
N CYS A 214 8.65 5.21 8.90
CA CYS A 214 8.49 3.78 8.67
C CYS A 214 8.05 3.52 7.22
N VAL A 215 8.65 2.53 6.57
CA VAL A 215 8.33 2.10 5.21
C VAL A 215 8.02 0.60 5.24
N GLU A 216 6.85 0.22 4.74
CA GLU A 216 6.47 -1.18 4.59
C GLU A 216 7.18 -1.77 3.35
N VAL A 217 7.90 -2.87 3.55
CA VAL A 217 8.65 -3.61 2.55
C VAL A 217 8.06 -5.00 2.43
N ILE A 218 7.59 -5.37 1.24
CA ILE A 218 7.08 -6.69 0.95
C ILE A 218 8.23 -7.69 1.12
N GLN A 219 7.99 -8.83 1.79
CA GLN A 219 8.98 -9.90 1.94
C GLN A 219 8.63 -11.10 1.06
N SER A 220 7.36 -11.49 1.02
CA SER A 220 6.89 -12.59 0.17
C SER A 220 5.57 -12.25 -0.53
N CYS A 221 5.35 -12.91 -1.66
CA CYS A 221 4.13 -12.82 -2.44
C CYS A 221 3.51 -14.20 -2.59
N GLY A 222 2.18 -14.25 -2.66
CA GLY A 222 1.42 -15.47 -2.82
C GLY A 222 0.15 -15.25 -3.65
N CYS A 223 -0.42 -16.36 -4.11
CA CYS A 223 -1.68 -16.35 -4.84
C CYS A 223 -2.85 -16.37 -3.87
N GLU A 224 -3.41 -15.20 -3.63
CA GLU A 224 -4.38 -14.99 -2.56
C GLU A 224 -5.73 -14.50 -3.08
N ARG A 225 -6.78 -14.82 -2.31
CA ARG A 225 -8.15 -14.39 -2.58
C ARG A 225 -8.35 -12.92 -2.22
N LYS A 226 -9.59 -12.43 -2.37
CA LYS A 226 -10.00 -11.07 -1.97
C LYS A 226 -9.81 -10.78 -0.49
N CYS A 227 -10.02 -11.78 0.38
CA CYS A 227 -9.77 -11.73 1.81
C CYS A 227 -8.85 -12.91 2.15
N TYR A 228 -7.72 -12.63 2.79
CA TYR A 228 -6.67 -13.60 3.03
C TYR A 228 -5.87 -13.26 4.29
N ARG A 229 -5.14 -14.25 4.81
CA ARG A 229 -4.22 -14.07 5.95
C ARG A 229 -2.88 -13.55 5.43
N ALA A 230 -2.43 -12.41 5.95
CA ALA A 230 -1.06 -11.94 5.80
C ALA A 230 -0.30 -12.15 7.11
N SER A 231 0.99 -12.46 7.02
CA SER A 231 1.89 -12.56 8.16
C SER A 231 1.96 -11.21 8.90
N HIS A 232 1.89 -11.27 10.23
CA HIS A 232 2.02 -10.14 11.12
C HIS A 232 2.75 -10.59 12.38
N ASN A 233 3.98 -10.09 12.56
CA ASN A 233 4.81 -10.47 13.70
C ASN A 233 4.52 -9.60 14.92
N GLU A 234 4.26 -10.25 16.05
CA GLU A 234 4.10 -9.62 17.37
C GLU A 234 5.22 -10.04 18.32
N ALA A 235 5.67 -9.06 19.10
CA ALA A 235 6.70 -9.25 20.11
C ALA A 235 6.00 -9.50 21.44
N VAL A 236 6.11 -10.72 21.95
CA VAL A 236 5.47 -11.16 23.19
C VAL A 236 6.55 -11.27 24.25
N GLN A 237 6.44 -10.44 25.28
CA GLN A 237 7.32 -10.55 26.46
C GLN A 237 6.84 -11.69 27.35
N ILE A 238 7.66 -12.71 27.52
CA ILE A 238 7.40 -13.87 28.38
C ILE A 238 8.32 -13.83 29.61
N GLN A 239 7.84 -14.32 30.74
CA GLN A 239 8.69 -14.57 31.91
C GLN A 239 9.19 -16.01 31.90
N LEU A 240 10.49 -16.20 31.82
CA LEU A 240 11.13 -17.50 31.95
C LEU A 240 12.15 -17.42 33.09
N ASN A 241 11.93 -18.19 34.16
CA ASN A 241 12.85 -18.30 35.31
C ASN A 241 13.33 -16.92 35.84
N ASN A 242 12.40 -16.03 36.20
CA ASN A 242 12.64 -14.65 36.68
C ASN A 242 13.33 -13.70 35.67
N THR A 243 13.48 -14.09 34.40
CA THR A 243 14.01 -13.25 33.34
C THR A 243 12.92 -12.94 32.31
N THR A 244 12.76 -11.66 31.95
CA THR A 244 11.86 -11.24 30.88
C THR A 244 12.54 -11.44 29.53
N MET A 245 12.03 -12.36 28.72
CA MET A 245 12.47 -12.61 27.35
C MET A 245 11.43 -12.06 26.37
N THR A 246 11.86 -11.56 25.21
CA THR A 246 10.95 -11.15 24.13
C THR A 246 11.01 -12.17 23.01
N GLU A 247 9.90 -12.83 22.73
CA GLU A 247 9.75 -13.76 21.62
C GLU A 247 8.96 -13.10 20.48
N ILE A 248 9.30 -13.42 19.23
CA ILE A 248 8.62 -12.88 18.05
C ILE A 248 7.80 -14.00 17.42
N ILE A 249 6.49 -13.82 17.37
CA ILE A 249 5.55 -14.80 16.82
C ILE A 249 4.73 -14.19 15.68
N ASP A 250 4.51 -14.96 14.61
CA ASP A 250 3.59 -14.57 13.53
C ASP A 250 2.14 -14.87 13.95
N VAL A 251 1.45 -13.86 14.47
CA VAL A 251 0.03 -13.96 14.81
C VAL A 251 -0.87 -13.90 13.57
N GLY A 252 -0.36 -13.34 12.47
CA GLY A 252 -1.13 -13.10 11.26
C GLY A 252 -2.20 -12.02 11.41
N ARG A 253 -2.65 -11.48 10.28
CA ARG A 253 -3.78 -10.54 10.19
C ARG A 253 -4.58 -10.77 8.92
N CYS A 254 -5.86 -10.45 8.95
CA CYS A 254 -6.70 -10.51 7.75
C CYS A 254 -6.57 -9.23 6.92
N VAL A 255 -6.27 -9.40 5.64
CA VAL A 255 -6.11 -8.32 4.67
C VAL A 255 -7.02 -8.59 3.49
N GLY A 256 -7.74 -7.57 3.05
CA GLY A 256 -8.61 -7.74 1.90
C GLY A 256 -9.80 -6.80 1.86
N THR A 257 -10.51 -6.89 0.75
CA THR A 257 -11.75 -6.16 0.51
C THR A 257 -12.83 -7.14 0.10
N CYS A 258 -13.97 -7.09 0.78
CA CYS A 258 -15.08 -7.99 0.54
C CYS A 258 -16.19 -7.26 -0.23
N SER A 259 -16.74 -7.93 -1.23
CA SER A 259 -17.89 -7.46 -2.00
C SER A 259 -19.18 -7.98 -1.39
N GLY A 260 -20.22 -7.15 -1.41
CA GLY A 260 -21.57 -7.50 -0.95
C GLY A 260 -21.90 -7.01 0.45
N HIS A 261 -23.13 -7.28 0.86
CA HIS A 261 -23.68 -6.89 2.16
C HIS A 261 -24.11 -8.12 2.95
N VAL A 262 -23.98 -8.02 4.26
CA VAL A 262 -24.64 -8.91 5.20
C VAL A 262 -26.05 -8.38 5.37
N LYS A 263 -27.04 -9.22 5.06
CA LYS A 263 -28.44 -8.89 5.39
C LYS A 263 -28.53 -8.78 6.90
N GLY A 264 -29.15 -7.70 7.36
CA GLY A 264 -29.42 -7.55 8.78
C GLY A 264 -30.32 -8.69 9.26
N GLU A 265 -30.06 -9.17 10.47
CA GLU A 265 -30.93 -10.12 11.14
C GLU A 265 -32.33 -9.55 11.32
N CYS A 266 -33.33 -10.39 11.11
CA CYS A 266 -34.71 -10.02 11.36
C CYS A 266 -34.99 -9.97 12.85
N LEU A 267 -35.37 -8.80 13.34
CA LEU A 267 -35.76 -8.58 14.73
C LEU A 267 -37.24 -8.88 14.96
N PHE A 268 -38.09 -8.71 13.94
CA PHE A 268 -39.53 -8.90 14.09
C PHE A 268 -40.18 -9.52 12.85
N TRP A 269 -40.86 -10.65 13.05
CA TRP A 269 -41.58 -11.40 12.03
C TRP A 269 -43.09 -11.24 12.21
N ILE A 270 -43.79 -10.91 11.12
CA ILE A 270 -45.24 -10.92 11.08
C ILE A 270 -45.70 -12.16 10.30
N ASN A 271 -46.71 -12.84 10.84
CA ASN A 271 -47.40 -13.93 10.17
C ASN A 271 -48.68 -13.35 9.57
N ASN A 272 -48.62 -12.85 8.34
CA ASN A 272 -49.84 -12.58 7.59
C ASN A 272 -50.12 -13.76 6.66
N PRO A 273 -51.35 -14.27 6.62
CA PRO A 273 -51.77 -15.08 5.48
C PRO A 273 -51.79 -14.16 4.26
N ASP A 274 -50.98 -14.48 3.24
CA ASP A 274 -51.13 -13.82 1.94
C ASP A 274 -52.49 -14.21 1.33
N GLU A 275 -53.02 -13.42 0.37
CA GLU A 275 -54.29 -13.70 -0.32
C GLU A 275 -54.35 -15.08 -1.01
N SER A 276 -53.19 -15.74 -1.19
CA SER A 276 -53.07 -17.12 -1.67
C SER A 276 -53.09 -18.20 -0.56
N GLY A 277 -53.37 -17.86 0.70
CA GLY A 277 -53.45 -18.81 1.82
C GLY A 277 -52.10 -19.33 2.32
N SER A 278 -50.97 -18.83 1.80
CA SER A 278 -49.64 -19.21 2.26
C SER A 278 -49.28 -18.47 3.55
N ARG A 279 -48.91 -19.20 4.61
CA ARG A 279 -48.43 -18.65 5.89
C ARG A 279 -46.95 -18.22 5.81
N ALA A 280 -46.60 -17.41 4.82
CA ALA A 280 -45.23 -16.94 4.67
C ALA A 280 -44.91 -15.90 5.75
N ARG A 281 -43.99 -16.22 6.67
CA ARG A 281 -43.51 -15.27 7.67
C ARG A 281 -42.75 -14.14 6.98
N ARG A 282 -43.20 -12.89 7.15
CA ARG A 282 -42.52 -11.71 6.59
C ARG A 282 -41.77 -10.96 7.69
N CYS A 283 -40.48 -10.72 7.47
CA CYS A 283 -39.69 -9.86 8.35
C CYS A 283 -40.06 -8.39 8.11
N VAL A 284 -40.40 -7.65 9.18
CA VAL A 284 -40.80 -6.24 9.08
C VAL A 284 -39.77 -5.30 9.70
N ILE A 285 -39.00 -5.78 10.67
CA ILE A 285 -37.91 -5.01 11.28
C ILE A 285 -36.63 -5.83 11.16
N HIS A 286 -35.61 -5.25 10.54
CA HIS A 286 -34.29 -5.85 10.43
C HIS A 286 -33.22 -4.91 10.99
N THR A 287 -32.13 -5.48 11.49
CA THR A 287 -30.93 -4.70 11.80
C THR A 287 -30.37 -4.07 10.51
N LYS A 288 -29.55 -3.01 10.63
CA LYS A 288 -28.97 -2.37 9.44
C LYS A 288 -28.12 -3.36 8.66
N THR A 289 -28.31 -3.41 7.34
CA THR A 289 -27.41 -4.11 6.44
C THR A 289 -26.01 -3.51 6.58
N ARG A 290 -25.01 -4.36 6.70
CA ARG A 290 -23.60 -3.94 6.83
C ARG A 290 -22.82 -4.42 5.62
N GLN A 291 -21.81 -3.66 5.22
CA GLN A 291 -20.88 -4.12 4.18
C GLN A 291 -20.04 -5.27 4.74
N LYS A 292 -19.80 -6.32 3.93
CA LYS A 292 -18.93 -7.41 4.34
C LYS A 292 -17.51 -6.90 4.58
N GLY A 293 -16.89 -7.36 5.66
CA GLY A 293 -15.49 -7.11 5.97
C GLY A 293 -14.65 -8.38 5.86
N CYS A 294 -13.33 -8.21 5.92
CA CYS A 294 -12.39 -9.33 5.93
C CYS A 294 -11.97 -9.63 7.37
N TYR A 295 -12.36 -10.80 7.88
CA TYR A 295 -12.19 -11.16 9.29
C TYR A 295 -11.60 -12.57 9.45
N PRO A 296 -10.97 -12.88 10.60
CA PRO A 296 -10.51 -14.23 10.91
C PRO A 296 -11.67 -15.23 10.82
N GLU A 297 -11.47 -16.29 10.05
CA GLU A 297 -12.42 -17.40 9.92
C GLU A 297 -12.12 -18.49 10.95
N SER A 298 -10.84 -18.86 11.07
CA SER A 298 -10.31 -19.75 12.09
C SER A 298 -9.10 -19.13 12.79
N THR A 299 -8.99 -19.40 14.08
CA THR A 299 -7.88 -18.96 14.93
C THR A 299 -7.47 -20.11 15.84
N ARG A 300 -6.18 -20.25 16.09
CA ARG A 300 -5.64 -21.12 17.13
C ARG A 300 -5.12 -20.29 18.30
N VAL A 301 -5.09 -20.88 19.50
CA VAL A 301 -4.49 -20.26 20.67
C VAL A 301 -3.15 -20.93 20.93
N GLU A 302 -2.10 -20.14 20.97
CA GLU A 302 -0.74 -20.56 21.30
C GLU A 302 -0.39 -20.02 22.68
N ILE A 303 0.23 -20.86 23.51
CA ILE A 303 0.62 -20.48 24.87
C ILE A 303 2.14 -20.29 24.88
N LEU A 304 2.58 -19.06 25.11
CA LEU A 304 3.98 -18.67 25.20
C LEU A 304 4.26 -18.24 26.63
N GLY A 305 4.89 -19.12 27.42
CA GLY A 305 5.07 -18.93 28.86
C GLY A 305 3.72 -18.83 29.58
N ASP A 306 3.46 -17.69 30.20
CA ASP A 306 2.22 -17.34 30.90
C ASP A 306 1.19 -16.62 30.01
N LYS A 307 1.54 -16.31 28.76
CA LYS A 307 0.68 -15.54 27.84
C LYS A 307 -0.04 -16.43 26.84
N ARG A 308 -1.32 -16.11 26.63
CA ARG A 308 -2.14 -16.70 25.57
C ARG A 308 -2.16 -15.76 24.38
N VAL A 309 -1.76 -16.27 23.21
CA VAL A 309 -1.67 -15.53 21.96
C VAL A 309 -2.62 -16.15 20.95
N THR A 310 -3.46 -15.34 20.32
CA THR A 310 -4.38 -15.80 19.28
C THR A 310 -3.71 -15.65 17.92
N VAL A 311 -3.52 -16.77 17.24
CA VAL A 311 -2.94 -16.82 15.90
C VAL A 311 -4.05 -17.03 14.89
N VAL A 312 -4.17 -16.12 13.93
CA VAL A 312 -5.08 -16.24 12.80
C VAL A 312 -4.57 -17.35 11.88
N GLU A 313 -5.41 -18.31 11.52
CA GLU A 313 -5.04 -19.38 10.57
C GLU A 313 -5.64 -19.12 9.19
N SER A 314 -6.88 -18.64 9.13
CA SER A 314 -7.59 -18.36 7.89
C SER A 314 -8.47 -17.12 8.01
N CYS A 315 -8.84 -16.53 6.86
CA CYS A 315 -9.64 -15.31 6.78
C CYS A 315 -10.77 -15.49 5.77
N ALA A 316 -11.94 -14.93 6.08
CA ALA A 316 -13.09 -14.95 5.19
C ALA A 316 -13.85 -13.62 5.17
N CYS A 317 -14.62 -13.45 4.11
CA CYS A 317 -15.54 -12.33 4.00
C CYS A 317 -16.80 -12.59 4.84
N ARG A 318 -16.95 -11.86 5.94
CA ARG A 318 -18.11 -11.91 6.82
C ARG A 318 -18.82 -10.58 6.88
#